data_AF-A0A847RTV2-F1
#
_entry.id   AF-A0A847RTV2-F1
#
_cell.length_a   1.000
_cell.length_b   1.000
_cell.length_c   1.000
_cell.angle_alpha   90.00
_cell.angle_beta   90.00
_cell.angle_gamma   90.00
#
_symmetry.space_group_name_H-M   'P 1'
#
loop_
_entity.id
_entity.type
_entity.pdbx_description
1 polymer ?
#
loop_
_entity_poly.entity_id
_entity_poly.type
_entity_poly.pdbx_seq_one_letter_code
_entity_poly.pdbx_strand_id
1 'polypeptide(L)'
;MENNQNKKPGNAFKGIVASIATVVVIWFYFGGGLEQKAHEDLNKIENQVAEDVVTQYEIAKRQGDKMQIYIRAGLVAEAYLQAKDEGNYNKWKDIEKQAAVDAGMPTE
;
A
#
# COMPACT_ATOMS: atom_id res chain seq x y z
N MET A 1 27.81 6.47 -65.71
CA MET A 1 28.49 6.53 -64.41
C MET A 1 27.57 7.27 -63.46
N GLU A 2 27.23 6.59 -62.37
CA GLU A 2 26.56 7.01 -61.13
C GLU A 2 25.34 7.95 -61.13
N ASN A 3 24.19 7.31 -60.91
CA ASN A 3 23.01 7.87 -60.28
C ASN A 3 23.27 7.93 -58.76
N ASN A 4 23.36 9.12 -58.17
CA ASN A 4 23.46 9.25 -56.72
C ASN A 4 22.40 10.23 -56.20
N GLN A 5 21.22 9.65 -55.94
CA GLN A 5 20.13 10.27 -55.20
C GLN A 5 20.57 10.55 -53.75
N ASN A 6 21.29 11.64 -53.53
CA ASN A 6 21.51 12.18 -52.19
C ASN A 6 20.22 12.90 -51.74
N LYS A 7 19.20 12.13 -51.39
CA LYS A 7 18.05 12.63 -50.65
C LYS A 7 18.52 12.91 -49.22
N LYS A 8 18.97 14.15 -48.96
CA LYS A 8 19.12 14.68 -47.60
C LYS A 8 17.86 14.31 -46.83
N PRO A 9 17.95 13.64 -45.65
CA PRO A 9 16.77 13.37 -44.85
C PRO A 9 16.22 14.73 -44.40
N GLY A 10 15.20 15.19 -45.11
CA GLY A 10 14.54 16.46 -44.87
C GLY A 10 14.04 16.50 -43.44
N ASN A 11 13.98 17.71 -42.87
CA ASN A 11 13.63 18.01 -41.48
C ASN A 11 12.40 17.24 -40.93
N ALA A 12 11.52 16.73 -41.82
CA ALA A 12 10.44 15.79 -41.51
C ALA A 12 10.90 14.47 -40.84
N PHE A 13 12.01 13.86 -41.28
CA PHE A 13 12.49 12.59 -40.69
C PHE A 13 13.03 12.79 -39.26
N LYS A 14 13.68 13.94 -38.99
CA LYS A 14 14.15 14.31 -37.65
C LYS A 14 12.98 14.59 -36.69
N GLY A 15 11.91 15.21 -37.18
CA GLY A 15 10.70 15.47 -36.39
C GLY A 15 9.97 14.19 -35.95
N ILE A 16 9.92 13.17 -36.81
CA ILE A 16 9.24 11.90 -36.54
C ILE A 16 10.02 11.06 -35.49
N VAL A 17 11.35 11.02 -35.56
CA VAL A 17 12.15 10.31 -34.56
C VAL A 17 12.03 10.97 -33.19
N ALA A 18 12.01 12.30 -33.14
CA ALA A 18 11.80 13.03 -31.90
C ALA A 18 10.42 12.78 -31.28
N SER A 19 9.35 12.72 -32.09
CA SER A 19 8.01 12.46 -31.58
C SER A 19 7.83 11.03 -31.07
N ILE A 20 8.42 10.03 -31.75
CA ILE A 20 8.41 8.64 -31.28
C ILE A 20 9.15 8.52 -29.95
N ALA A 21 10.32 9.15 -29.81
CA ALA A 21 11.07 9.14 -28.55
C ALA A 21 10.24 9.75 -27.39
N THR A 22 9.53 10.84 -27.63
CA THR A 22 8.67 11.46 -26.60
C THR A 22 7.51 10.56 -26.21
N VAL A 23 6.87 9.87 -27.15
CA VAL A 23 5.79 8.91 -26.86
C VAL A 23 6.30 7.71 -26.06
N VAL A 24 7.50 7.20 -26.37
CA VAL A 24 8.14 6.13 -25.61
C VAL A 24 8.45 6.56 -24.18
N VAL A 25 8.93 7.79 -23.98
CA VAL A 25 9.18 8.35 -22.63
C VAL A 25 7.87 8.51 -21.87
N ILE A 26 6.83 9.06 -22.49
CA ILE A 26 5.51 9.20 -21.83
C ILE A 26 4.94 7.82 -21.47
N TRP A 27 5.01 6.84 -22.38
CA TRP A 27 4.56 5.49 -22.09
C TRP A 27 5.36 4.82 -20.97
N PHE A 28 6.68 5.04 -20.90
CA PHE A 28 7.52 4.52 -19.82
C PHE A 28 7.21 5.17 -18.46
N TYR A 29 6.99 6.49 -18.43
CA TYR A 29 6.70 7.23 -17.19
C TYR A 29 5.25 7.07 -16.71
N PHE A 30 4.28 6.92 -17.61
CA PHE A 30 2.84 6.86 -17.28
C PHE A 30 2.20 5.47 -17.42
N GLY A 31 2.86 4.49 -18.06
CA GLY A 31 2.26 3.21 -18.45
C GLY A 31 2.60 1.99 -17.60
N GLY A 32 3.29 2.12 -16.46
CA GLY A 32 3.50 0.97 -15.56
C GLY A 32 4.74 0.99 -14.65
N GLY A 33 5.64 1.98 -14.76
CA GLY A 33 6.85 2.04 -13.93
C GLY A 33 6.65 2.45 -12.46
N LEU A 34 5.45 2.89 -12.08
CA LEU A 34 5.13 3.35 -10.72
C LEU A 34 4.44 2.28 -9.86
N GLU A 35 3.93 1.21 -10.46
CA GLU A 35 3.06 0.25 -9.76
C GLU A 35 3.85 -0.66 -8.81
N GLN A 36 5.09 -1.05 -9.15
CA GLN A 36 5.89 -1.93 -8.29
C GLN A 36 6.36 -1.26 -7.00
N LYS A 37 6.67 0.05 -7.01
CA LYS A 37 7.02 0.78 -5.78
C LYS A 37 5.81 1.08 -4.91
N ALA A 38 4.64 1.32 -5.51
CA ALA A 38 3.41 1.51 -4.76
C ALA A 38 3.04 0.27 -3.94
N HIS A 39 3.20 -0.94 -4.49
CA HIS A 39 2.91 -2.17 -3.76
C HIS A 39 3.90 -2.47 -2.62
N GLU A 40 5.20 -2.23 -2.81
CA GLU A 40 6.19 -2.40 -1.73
C GLU A 40 6.05 -1.34 -0.64
N ASP A 41 5.76 -0.08 -0.98
CA ASP A 41 5.48 0.97 -0.01
C ASP A 41 4.17 0.73 0.73
N LEU A 42 3.12 0.24 0.07
CA LEU A 42 1.85 -0.12 0.73
C LEU A 42 2.04 -1.26 1.74
N ASN A 43 2.73 -2.33 1.38
CA ASN A 43 3.01 -3.44 2.32
C ASN A 43 3.83 -2.98 3.52
N LYS A 44 4.76 -2.04 3.33
CA LYS A 44 5.58 -1.47 4.40
C LYS A 44 4.77 -0.52 5.29
N ILE A 45 3.86 0.26 4.73
CA ILE A 45 2.94 1.14 5.46
C ILE A 45 1.92 0.32 6.25
N GLU A 46 1.33 -0.71 5.64
CA GLU A 46 0.36 -1.61 6.28
C GLU A 46 0.96 -2.29 7.53
N ASN A 47 2.21 -2.77 7.43
CA ASN A 47 2.93 -3.30 8.59
C ASN A 47 3.20 -2.24 9.67
N GLN A 48 3.55 -1.00 9.28
CA GLN A 48 3.82 0.08 10.24
C GLN A 48 2.54 0.56 10.96
N VAL A 49 1.41 0.62 10.26
CA VAL A 49 0.12 0.98 10.87
C VAL A 49 -0.30 -0.10 11.87
N ALA A 50 -0.14 -1.37 11.54
CA ALA A 50 -0.44 -2.46 12.47
C ALA A 50 0.41 -2.36 13.76
N GLU A 51 1.71 -2.07 13.65
CA GLU A 51 2.60 -1.90 14.82
C GLU A 51 2.24 -0.71 15.71
N ASP A 52 1.83 0.43 15.12
CA ASP A 52 1.44 1.61 15.90
C ASP A 52 0.17 1.33 16.72
N VAL A 53 -0.83 0.70 16.10
CA VAL A 53 -2.08 0.36 16.78
C VAL A 53 -1.86 -0.71 17.87
N VAL A 54 -0.93 -1.64 17.67
CA VAL A 54 -0.49 -2.59 18.71
C VAL A 54 0.14 -1.84 19.90
N THR A 55 1.01 -0.86 19.63
CA THR A 55 1.62 -0.04 20.69
C THR A 55 0.56 0.72 21.48
N GLN A 56 -0.43 1.26 20.78
CA GLN A 56 -1.59 1.93 21.37
C GLN A 56 -2.43 0.99 22.24
N TYR A 57 -2.65 -0.25 21.81
CA TYR A 57 -3.28 -1.28 22.64
C TYR A 57 -2.47 -1.54 23.92
N GLU A 58 -1.15 -1.69 23.83
CA GLU A 58 -0.29 -1.93 25.00
C GLU A 58 -0.26 -0.75 25.98
N ILE A 59 -0.48 0.48 25.51
CA ILE A 59 -0.68 1.65 26.39
C ILE A 59 -2.03 1.54 27.10
N ALA A 60 -3.12 1.26 26.38
CA ALA A 60 -4.44 1.11 27.00
C ALA A 60 -4.52 -0.08 27.94
N LYS A 61 -3.83 -1.17 27.65
CA LYS A 61 -3.74 -2.33 28.54
C LYS A 61 -3.11 -1.99 29.90
N ARG A 62 -2.17 -1.03 29.92
CA ARG A 62 -1.50 -0.58 31.14
C ARG A 62 -2.26 0.49 31.91
N GLN A 63 -3.02 1.35 31.23
CA GLN A 63 -3.55 2.58 31.83
C GLN A 63 -5.01 2.91 31.46
N GLY A 64 -5.54 2.29 30.41
CA GLY A 64 -6.89 2.53 29.91
C GLY A 64 -7.94 1.68 30.63
N ASP A 65 -9.20 2.08 30.48
CA ASP A 65 -10.32 1.27 30.93
C ASP A 65 -10.60 0.10 29.97
N LYS A 66 -11.45 -0.82 30.41
CA LYS A 66 -11.75 -2.05 29.67
C LYS A 66 -12.38 -1.78 28.30
N MET A 67 -13.17 -0.70 28.16
CA MET A 67 -13.75 -0.31 26.88
C MET A 67 -12.66 0.22 25.93
N GLN A 68 -11.71 1.00 26.43
CA GLN A 68 -10.57 1.47 25.63
C GLN A 68 -9.70 0.28 25.17
N ILE A 69 -9.48 -0.72 26.02
CA ILE A 69 -8.75 -1.94 25.65
C ILE A 69 -9.49 -2.68 24.54
N TYR A 70 -10.81 -2.86 24.66
CA TYR A 70 -11.65 -3.49 23.64
C TYR A 70 -11.61 -2.76 22.29
N ILE A 71 -11.86 -1.44 22.28
CA ILE A 71 -11.85 -0.64 21.05
C ILE A 71 -10.48 -0.75 20.36
N ARG A 72 -9.39 -0.66 21.13
CA ARG A 72 -8.04 -0.76 20.56
C ARG A 72 -7.72 -2.17 20.06
N ALA A 73 -8.17 -3.22 20.74
CA ALA A 73 -8.02 -4.59 20.25
C ALA A 73 -8.71 -4.78 18.89
N GLY A 74 -9.92 -4.23 18.73
CA GLY A 74 -10.63 -4.25 17.45
C GLY A 74 -9.91 -3.46 16.36
N LEU A 75 -9.38 -2.27 16.68
CA LEU A 75 -8.57 -1.50 15.73
C LEU A 75 -7.31 -2.26 15.27
N VAL A 76 -6.66 -3.03 16.16
CA VAL A 76 -5.52 -3.86 15.77
C VAL A 76 -5.96 -4.99 14.83
N ALA A 77 -7.08 -5.66 15.12
CA ALA A 77 -7.62 -6.69 14.24
C ALA A 77 -7.91 -6.11 12.84
N GLU A 78 -8.60 -4.97 12.74
CA GLU A 78 -8.88 -4.31 11.47
C GLU A 78 -7.61 -3.89 10.72
N ALA A 79 -6.57 -3.43 11.43
CA ALA A 79 -5.28 -3.09 10.81
C ALA A 79 -4.62 -4.33 10.15
N TYR A 80 -4.64 -5.49 10.83
CA TYR A 80 -4.14 -6.73 10.23
C TYR A 80 -5.03 -7.26 9.10
N LEU A 81 -6.35 -7.04 9.18
CA LEU A 81 -7.26 -7.37 8.09
C LEU A 81 -6.95 -6.52 6.83
N GLN A 82 -6.74 -5.23 7.01
CA GLN A 82 -6.36 -4.31 5.94
C GLN A 82 -5.01 -4.71 5.32
N ALA A 83 -4.06 -5.13 6.15
CA ALA A 83 -2.75 -5.67 5.73
C ALA A 83 -2.80 -7.07 5.11
N LYS A 84 -4.00 -7.69 5.01
CA LYS A 84 -4.22 -9.06 4.53
C LYS A 84 -3.43 -10.12 5.32
N ASP A 85 -3.12 -9.84 6.58
CA ASP A 85 -2.45 -10.76 7.51
C ASP A 85 -3.51 -11.53 8.32
N GLU A 86 -4.04 -12.58 7.70
CA GLU A 86 -5.07 -13.44 8.33
C GLU A 86 -4.57 -14.10 9.63
N GLY A 87 -3.27 -14.39 9.72
CA GLY A 87 -2.67 -15.05 10.87
C GLY A 87 -2.71 -14.18 12.12
N ASN A 88 -2.36 -12.90 11.97
CA ASN A 88 -2.43 -11.93 13.06
C ASN A 88 -3.85 -11.39 13.27
N TYR A 89 -4.65 -11.25 12.21
CA TYR A 89 -6.07 -10.94 12.33
C TYR A 89 -6.79 -11.89 13.28
N ASN A 90 -6.66 -13.20 13.06
CA ASN A 90 -7.34 -14.21 13.88
C ASN A 90 -6.92 -14.13 15.35
N LYS A 91 -5.62 -13.99 15.62
CA LYS A 91 -5.10 -13.83 16.99
C LYS A 91 -5.69 -12.59 17.67
N TRP A 92 -5.76 -11.47 16.97
CA TRP A 92 -6.26 -10.23 17.53
C TRP A 92 -7.77 -10.20 17.69
N LYS A 93 -8.52 -10.92 16.85
CA LYS A 93 -9.96 -11.15 17.09
C LYS A 93 -10.22 -11.94 18.36
N ASP A 94 -9.39 -12.92 18.70
CA ASP A 94 -9.53 -13.65 19.97
C ASP A 94 -9.24 -12.73 21.17
N ILE A 95 -8.22 -11.87 21.05
CA ILE A 95 -7.90 -10.85 22.07
C ILE A 95 -9.05 -9.84 22.22
N GLU A 96 -9.62 -9.38 21.12
CA GLU A 96 -10.76 -8.47 21.11
C GLU A 96 -11.98 -9.11 21.78
N LYS A 97 -12.29 -10.37 21.48
CA LYS A 97 -13.39 -11.10 22.13
C LYS A 97 -13.21 -11.17 23.65
N GLN A 98 -12.00 -11.47 24.12
CA GLN A 98 -11.73 -11.48 25.55
C GLN A 98 -11.89 -10.07 26.15
N ALA A 99 -11.37 -9.04 25.49
CA ALA A 99 -11.50 -7.66 25.93
C ALA A 99 -12.98 -7.19 25.93
N ALA A 100 -13.79 -7.67 24.99
CA ALA A 100 -15.23 -7.42 24.92
C ALA A 100 -15.94 -8.02 26.14
N VAL A 101 -15.65 -9.28 26.50
CA VAL A 101 -16.17 -9.91 27.72
C VAL A 101 -15.79 -9.10 28.96
N ASP A 102 -14.52 -8.72 29.07
CA ASP A 102 -14.02 -7.96 30.22
C ASP A 102 -14.73 -6.60 30.34
N ALA A 103 -15.00 -5.96 29.20
CA ALA A 103 -15.70 -4.69 29.10
C ALA A 103 -17.24 -4.80 29.25
N GLY A 104 -17.79 -6.01 29.32
CA GLY A 104 -19.23 -6.25 29.42
C GLY A 104 -19.99 -6.06 28.10
N MET A 105 -19.29 -6.12 26.97
CA MET A 105 -19.88 -6.06 25.63
C MET A 105 -20.50 -7.43 25.26
N PRO A 106 -21.64 -7.45 24.54
CA PRO A 106 -22.15 -8.68 23.96
C PRO A 106 -21.14 -9.22 22.95
N THR A 107 -20.81 -10.51 23.09
CA THR A 107 -19.93 -11.22 22.15
C THR A 107 -20.79 -12.07 21.24
N GLU A 108 -20.61 -11.91 19.93
CA GLU A 108 -21.20 -12.77 18.89
C GLU A 108 -20.22 -13.88 18.46
#